data_AF-A0A7E6DIU2-F1
#
_entry.id   AF-A0A7E6DIU2-F1
#
_cell.length_a   1.000
_cell.length_b   1.000
_cell.length_c   1.000
_cell.angle_alpha   90.00
_cell.angle_beta   90.00
_cell.angle_gamma   90.00
#
_symmetry.space_group_name_H-M   'P 1'
#
loop_
_entity.id
_entity.type
_entity.pdbx_description
1 polymer ?
#
loop_
_entity_poly.entity_id
_entity_poly.type
_entity_poly.pdbx_seq_one_letter_code
_entity_poly.pdbx_strand_id
1 'polypeptide(L)'
;MYPSPLVYCSCWDPCNLGPRKLIKTPQPPRKTSTGKPKLTLPPASKKQNYVQPTTKPLVSPNVKSHLGKQEESNNLPYEVINVSPGYRLFRNREQISVTLGDEMFDRKKHLKSEIMDKVKISRTDIIADLEEQISELTMIIEQMNRDHQSAEISLSNEMDLRCAEMKQSFENKNRELREAHRAELKEMENNYKAALEAEKLAAEEKLEEMGKEYKYLKTMFLMYQDSIYDEMEDKWSRKKAEWERDEKLEREKILLQQKNKMTKKFELESEEEKKKISDSYSAVLENLNQEKEELLKQHEKDTLLLEELKKTKEIIEEELLAQASILESLNTTLYQTQIELQREAKDNCQE
;
A
#
# COMPACT_ATOMS: atom_id res chain seq x y z
N MET A 1 19.33 -7.10 45.35
CA MET A 1 19.50 -7.36 43.90
C MET A 1 18.67 -6.33 43.14
N TYR A 2 19.28 -5.70 42.15
CA TYR A 2 18.74 -4.61 41.33
C TYR A 2 17.41 -4.96 40.64
N PRO A 3 16.39 -4.07 40.65
CA PRO A 3 15.34 -4.08 39.63
C PRO A 3 15.81 -3.24 38.44
N SER A 4 15.92 -3.86 37.26
CA SER A 4 16.20 -3.16 36.01
C SER A 4 14.99 -2.30 35.59
N PRO A 5 15.20 -1.08 35.07
CA PRO A 5 14.11 -0.19 34.68
C PRO A 5 13.57 -0.59 33.31
N LEU A 6 12.28 -0.95 33.27
CA LEU A 6 11.52 -1.02 32.02
C LEU A 6 11.50 0.38 31.39
N VAL A 7 12.02 0.49 30.17
CA VAL A 7 11.97 1.70 29.36
C VAL A 7 10.52 1.96 28.99
N TYR A 8 9.86 2.85 29.73
CA TYR A 8 8.54 3.37 29.39
C TYR A 8 8.72 4.44 28.31
N CYS A 9 8.27 4.16 27.07
CA CYS A 9 8.19 5.21 26.04
C CYS A 9 7.04 6.15 26.38
N SER A 10 7.34 7.39 26.70
CA SER A 10 6.38 8.49 26.90
C SER A 10 5.65 8.92 25.62
N CYS A 11 5.71 8.11 24.56
CA CYS A 11 5.10 8.39 23.27
C CYS A 11 3.69 7.80 23.10
N TRP A 12 3.23 6.95 24.02
CA TRP A 12 1.92 6.30 23.95
C TRP A 12 1.14 6.52 25.25
N ASP A 13 0.54 7.71 25.37
CA ASP A 13 -0.57 7.95 26.28
C ASP A 13 -1.82 8.29 25.44
N PRO A 14 -2.81 7.38 25.33
CA PRO A 14 -3.97 7.56 24.44
C PRO A 14 -4.97 8.65 24.88
N CYS A 15 -4.77 9.29 26.05
CA CYS A 15 -5.82 10.09 26.68
C CYS A 15 -5.53 11.60 26.82
N ASN A 16 -4.46 12.14 26.24
CA ASN A 16 -4.09 13.57 26.39
C ASN A 16 -4.00 14.37 25.08
N LEU A 17 -5.07 14.40 24.28
CA LEU A 17 -5.20 15.33 23.14
C LEU A 17 -6.35 16.31 23.33
N GLY A 18 -6.08 17.39 24.06
CA GLY A 18 -6.87 18.63 24.00
C GLY A 18 -6.75 19.35 22.64
N PRO A 19 -7.56 20.39 22.37
CA PRO A 19 -7.75 20.94 21.03
C PRO A 19 -6.48 21.61 20.48
N ARG A 20 -6.05 21.13 19.31
CA ARG A 20 -4.81 21.54 18.61
C ARG A 20 -4.85 23.01 18.20
N LYS A 21 -3.89 23.81 18.67
CA LYS A 21 -3.54 25.10 18.08
C LYS A 21 -2.69 24.90 16.82
N LEU A 22 -2.96 25.70 15.79
CA LEU A 22 -2.24 25.76 14.52
C LEU A 22 -0.73 25.97 14.74
N ILE A 23 0.09 25.03 14.24
CA ILE A 23 1.55 25.14 14.25
C ILE A 23 2.01 25.79 12.95
N LYS A 24 2.73 26.91 13.09
CA LYS A 24 3.45 27.61 12.01
C LYS A 24 4.62 26.74 11.50
N THR A 25 4.78 26.70 10.18
CA THR A 25 5.88 26.02 9.47
C THR A 25 7.24 26.67 9.77
N PRO A 26 8.31 25.91 10.10
CA PRO A 26 9.67 26.45 10.18
C PRO A 26 10.30 26.59 8.79
N GLN A 27 10.97 27.71 8.53
CA GLN A 27 11.84 27.90 7.35
C GLN A 27 13.05 26.94 7.38
N PRO A 28 13.57 26.52 6.21
CA PRO A 28 14.80 25.74 6.13
C PRO A 28 16.07 26.63 6.16
N PRO A 29 17.21 26.09 6.62
CA PRO A 29 18.46 26.84 6.76
C PRO A 29 19.18 27.02 5.41
N ARG A 30 19.78 28.20 5.23
CA ARG A 30 20.62 28.54 4.08
C ARG A 30 21.92 27.73 4.10
N LYS A 31 22.22 27.04 3.01
CA LYS A 31 23.59 26.60 2.67
C LYS A 31 23.99 27.15 1.30
N THR A 32 25.18 27.74 1.29
CA THR A 32 25.94 28.24 0.16
C THR A 32 26.37 27.11 -0.76
N SER A 33 26.19 27.29 -2.07
CA SER A 33 26.91 26.53 -3.09
C SER A 33 26.87 27.28 -4.42
N THR A 34 28.05 27.71 -4.84
CA THR A 34 28.41 28.27 -6.15
C THR A 34 28.03 27.31 -7.28
N GLY A 35 27.40 27.82 -8.33
CA GLY A 35 27.21 27.08 -9.59
C GLY A 35 26.01 27.56 -10.39
N LYS A 36 26.23 28.47 -11.36
CA LYS A 36 25.27 28.71 -12.44
C LYS A 36 25.26 27.48 -13.36
N PRO A 37 24.09 27.10 -13.89
CA PRO A 37 23.91 27.30 -15.32
C PRO A 37 22.56 27.93 -15.68
N LYS A 38 22.62 28.61 -16.81
CA LYS A 38 21.64 29.47 -17.45
C LYS A 38 20.67 28.58 -18.24
N LEU A 39 19.38 28.61 -17.90
CA LEU A 39 18.32 28.14 -18.79
C LEU A 39 17.23 29.21 -18.86
N THR A 40 17.17 29.77 -20.06
CA THR A 40 16.35 30.88 -20.52
C THR A 40 14.90 30.42 -20.68
N LEU A 41 13.97 31.04 -19.94
CA LEU A 41 12.55 31.07 -20.29
C LEU A 41 12.32 32.27 -21.24
N PRO A 42 11.65 32.10 -22.40
CA PRO A 42 11.24 33.25 -23.20
C PRO A 42 10.00 33.92 -22.56
N PRO A 43 9.88 35.25 -22.63
CA PRO A 43 8.71 35.96 -22.14
C PRO A 43 7.56 35.78 -23.14
N ALA A 44 6.39 35.39 -22.63
CA ALA A 44 5.16 35.35 -23.41
C ALA A 44 4.81 36.77 -23.88
N SER A 45 4.82 36.94 -25.19
CA SER A 45 4.47 38.16 -25.90
C SER A 45 3.00 38.53 -25.69
N LYS A 46 2.80 39.81 -25.35
CA LYS A 46 1.56 40.56 -25.53
C LYS A 46 0.88 40.22 -26.87
N LYS A 47 -0.39 39.82 -26.81
CA LYS A 47 -1.41 40.21 -27.79
C LYS A 47 -2.69 40.57 -27.05
N GLN A 48 -2.83 41.86 -26.78
CA GLN A 48 -4.13 42.49 -26.60
C GLN A 48 -4.84 42.47 -27.95
N ASN A 49 -6.04 41.90 -27.99
CA ASN A 49 -7.08 42.27 -28.95
C ASN A 49 -8.33 42.55 -28.11
N TYR A 50 -8.39 43.77 -27.56
CA TYR A 50 -9.62 44.33 -27.02
C TYR A 50 -9.99 45.50 -27.92
N VAL A 51 -11.04 45.30 -28.70
CA VAL A 51 -11.71 46.34 -29.47
C VAL A 51 -12.40 47.27 -28.48
N GLN A 52 -12.11 48.56 -28.59
CA GLN A 52 -12.71 49.64 -27.79
C GLN A 52 -14.21 49.78 -28.09
N PRO A 53 -15.01 50.12 -27.07
CA PRO A 53 -16.15 51.02 -27.22
C PRO A 53 -15.78 52.40 -26.66
N THR A 54 -15.76 53.41 -27.53
CA THR A 54 -15.57 54.81 -27.15
C THR A 54 -16.94 55.44 -26.85
N THR A 55 -17.22 55.70 -25.56
CA THR A 55 -18.30 56.62 -25.16
C THR A 55 -17.72 57.67 -24.24
N LYS A 56 -17.78 58.94 -24.68
CA LYS A 56 -17.27 60.14 -24.00
C LYS A 56 -18.06 60.45 -22.71
N PRO A 57 -17.45 61.08 -21.70
CA PRO A 57 -18.17 61.91 -20.74
C PRO A 57 -18.14 63.40 -21.14
N LEU A 58 -19.19 64.04 -20.63
CA LEU A 58 -19.59 65.45 -20.62
C LEU A 58 -18.49 66.46 -20.23
N VAL A 59 -18.61 67.70 -20.74
CA VAL A 59 -18.45 69.02 -20.07
C VAL A 59 -17.79 70.08 -20.99
N SER A 60 -18.55 71.12 -21.31
CA SER A 60 -18.09 72.51 -21.59
C SER A 60 -18.12 73.27 -20.25
N PRO A 61 -17.38 74.38 -19.96
CA PRO A 61 -17.22 75.53 -20.88
C PRO A 61 -15.95 76.43 -20.73
N ASN A 62 -15.87 77.40 -21.65
CA ASN A 62 -15.38 78.80 -21.50
C ASN A 62 -13.88 79.20 -21.70
N VAL A 63 -13.69 79.98 -22.78
CA VAL A 63 -13.25 81.41 -22.79
C VAL A 63 -11.77 81.78 -23.10
N LYS A 64 -11.66 82.52 -24.23
CA LYS A 64 -10.79 83.66 -24.62
C LYS A 64 -9.37 83.45 -25.20
N SER A 65 -9.32 83.80 -26.49
CA SER A 65 -8.47 84.83 -27.12
C SER A 65 -6.97 84.61 -27.20
N HIS A 66 -6.46 84.48 -28.43
CA HIS A 66 -5.33 85.30 -28.86
C HIS A 66 -5.49 85.77 -30.31
N LEU A 67 -5.29 87.09 -30.44
CA LEU A 67 -5.22 87.92 -31.61
C LEU A 67 -3.94 87.58 -32.41
N GLY A 68 -4.05 87.38 -33.72
CA GLY A 68 -2.90 87.24 -34.61
C GLY A 68 -3.29 87.59 -36.04
N LYS A 69 -3.02 88.83 -36.44
CA LYS A 69 -3.03 89.26 -37.85
C LYS A 69 -1.94 88.50 -38.61
N GLN A 70 -2.22 87.99 -39.81
CA GLN A 70 -1.70 88.56 -41.06
C GLN A 70 -2.17 87.72 -42.27
N GLU A 71 -2.87 88.42 -43.15
CA GLU A 71 -2.99 88.29 -44.61
C GLU A 71 -1.86 87.48 -45.30
N GLU A 72 -2.22 86.49 -46.13
CA GLU A 72 -1.98 86.54 -47.59
C GLU A 72 -2.32 85.22 -48.31
N SER A 73 -3.08 85.38 -49.39
CA SER A 73 -2.93 84.69 -50.69
C SER A 73 -3.51 83.27 -50.89
N ASN A 74 -4.63 83.29 -51.62
CA ASN A 74 -4.85 82.62 -52.90
C ASN A 74 -5.08 81.09 -52.98
N ASN A 75 -6.25 80.81 -53.57
CA ASN A 75 -6.55 79.74 -54.51
C ASN A 75 -6.84 78.34 -53.94
N LEU A 76 -8.12 78.12 -53.59
CA LEU A 76 -8.74 76.81 -53.62
C LEU A 76 -9.84 76.80 -54.69
N PRO A 77 -9.99 75.71 -55.46
CA PRO A 77 -10.87 75.67 -56.63
C PRO A 77 -12.33 75.78 -56.18
N TYR A 78 -12.98 76.85 -56.64
CA TYR A 78 -14.42 77.04 -56.47
C TYR A 78 -15.13 76.07 -57.42
N GLU A 79 -15.85 75.08 -56.88
CA GLU A 79 -16.67 74.19 -57.71
C GLU A 79 -18.01 74.89 -57.99
N VAL A 80 -18.11 75.52 -59.16
CA VAL A 80 -19.34 76.16 -59.65
C VAL A 80 -20.12 75.12 -60.45
N ILE A 81 -21.26 74.70 -59.92
CA ILE A 81 -22.11 73.69 -60.56
C ILE A 81 -23.35 74.39 -61.14
N ASN A 82 -23.57 74.25 -62.44
CA ASN A 82 -24.82 74.65 -63.08
C ASN A 82 -25.87 73.58 -62.79
N VAL A 83 -26.81 73.89 -61.90
CA VAL A 83 -27.87 72.94 -61.50
C VAL A 83 -29.02 72.99 -62.51
N SER A 84 -29.35 74.19 -63.02
CA SER A 84 -30.41 74.46 -63.99
C SER A 84 -30.18 75.82 -64.66
N PRO A 85 -30.76 76.09 -65.85
CA PRO A 85 -30.57 77.36 -66.56
C PRO A 85 -30.89 78.56 -65.66
N GLY A 86 -29.94 79.49 -65.52
CA GLY A 86 -30.09 80.68 -64.67
C GLY A 86 -29.83 80.46 -63.17
N TYR A 87 -29.46 79.27 -62.69
CA TYR A 87 -29.08 79.03 -61.29
C TYR A 87 -27.66 78.44 -61.18
N ARG A 88 -26.78 79.16 -60.48
CA ARG A 88 -25.42 78.70 -60.16
C ARG A 88 -25.33 78.29 -58.69
N LEU A 89 -24.92 77.04 -58.45
CA LEU A 89 -24.60 76.54 -57.13
C LEU A 89 -23.12 76.74 -56.84
N PHE A 90 -22.84 77.38 -55.71
CA PHE A 90 -21.52 77.54 -55.14
C PHE A 90 -21.38 76.62 -53.93
N ARG A 91 -20.46 75.66 -54.01
CA ARG A 91 -20.21 74.69 -52.95
C ARG A 91 -18.77 74.79 -52.45
N ASN A 92 -18.61 75.06 -51.16
CA ASN A 92 -17.37 74.88 -50.41
C ASN A 92 -17.64 73.91 -49.23
N ARG A 93 -16.59 73.40 -48.57
CA ARG A 93 -16.67 72.51 -47.41
C ARG A 93 -17.55 73.05 -46.27
N GLU A 94 -17.69 74.37 -46.17
CA GLU A 94 -18.36 75.04 -45.05
C GLU A 94 -19.67 75.71 -45.44
N GLN A 95 -19.90 75.96 -46.74
CA GLN A 95 -21.08 76.70 -47.20
C GLN A 95 -21.55 76.21 -48.56
N ILE A 96 -22.86 76.10 -48.70
CA ILE A 96 -23.56 75.87 -49.96
C ILE A 96 -24.46 77.08 -50.18
N SER A 97 -24.27 77.80 -51.28
CA SER A 97 -25.14 78.91 -51.66
C SER A 97 -25.60 78.73 -53.11
N VAL A 98 -26.88 78.99 -53.35
CA VAL A 98 -27.46 79.00 -54.70
C VAL A 98 -27.73 80.44 -55.05
N THR A 99 -27.14 80.91 -56.14
CA THR A 99 -27.36 82.26 -56.66
C THR A 99 -28.10 82.19 -57.99
N LEU A 100 -29.04 83.11 -58.18
CA LEU A 100 -29.68 83.37 -59.46
C LEU A 100 -28.66 84.09 -60.37
N GLY A 101 -28.40 83.55 -61.55
CA GLY A 101 -27.49 84.13 -62.53
C GLY A 101 -28.04 85.43 -63.12
N ASP A 102 -27.16 86.41 -63.33
CA ASP A 102 -27.47 87.73 -63.92
C ASP A 102 -28.14 87.63 -65.31
N GLU A 103 -28.04 86.49 -65.99
CA GLU A 103 -28.72 86.23 -67.26
C GLU A 103 -30.26 86.36 -67.15
N MET A 104 -30.82 86.19 -65.95
CA MET A 104 -32.26 86.30 -65.67
C MET A 104 -32.75 87.76 -65.56
N PHE A 105 -31.83 88.72 -65.39
CA PHE A 105 -32.11 90.16 -65.29
C PHE A 105 -31.79 90.93 -66.57
N ASP A 106 -31.12 90.29 -67.54
CA ASP A 106 -30.72 90.88 -68.82
C ASP A 106 -31.87 90.87 -69.83
N ARG A 107 -32.99 91.51 -69.49
CA ARG A 107 -34.11 91.71 -70.40
C ARG A 107 -33.75 92.84 -71.39
N LYS A 108 -32.99 92.52 -72.44
CA LYS A 108 -32.95 93.35 -73.67
C LYS A 108 -34.38 93.56 -74.13
N LYS A 109 -34.88 94.79 -74.06
CA LYS A 109 -36.16 95.21 -74.63
C LYS A 109 -36.08 95.10 -76.16
N HIS A 110 -36.34 93.92 -76.70
CA HIS A 110 -36.66 93.76 -78.11
C HIS A 110 -38.15 94.11 -78.31
N LEU A 111 -38.42 95.38 -78.57
CA LEU A 111 -39.62 95.74 -79.34
C LEU A 111 -39.40 95.19 -80.76
N LYS A 112 -40.11 94.13 -81.11
CA LYS A 112 -40.44 93.81 -82.49
C LYS A 112 -41.94 93.62 -82.59
N SER A 113 -42.58 94.73 -82.92
CA SER A 113 -43.86 94.74 -83.63
C SER A 113 -43.56 94.26 -85.05
N GLU A 114 -44.14 93.13 -85.45
CA GLU A 114 -44.17 92.71 -86.85
C GLU A 114 -45.53 92.09 -87.18
N ILE A 115 -46.42 93.00 -87.59
CA ILE A 115 -47.32 92.92 -88.75
C ILE A 115 -48.38 91.81 -88.74
N MET A 116 -49.60 92.32 -88.56
CA MET A 116 -50.92 91.76 -88.83
C MET A 116 -51.00 90.92 -90.11
N ASP A 117 -51.68 89.78 -90.02
CA ASP A 117 -52.45 89.26 -91.14
C ASP A 117 -53.94 89.31 -90.83
N LYS A 118 -54.72 89.74 -91.83
CA LYS A 118 -56.11 90.15 -91.69
C LYS A 118 -57.01 88.92 -91.63
N VAL A 119 -57.35 88.50 -90.42
CA VAL A 119 -58.62 87.83 -90.13
C VAL A 119 -59.42 88.80 -89.27
N LYS A 120 -60.63 89.18 -89.69
CA LYS A 120 -61.57 89.94 -88.85
C LYS A 120 -62.07 89.00 -87.74
N ILE A 121 -61.20 88.76 -86.76
CA ILE A 121 -61.54 88.11 -85.51
C ILE A 121 -62.16 89.20 -84.64
N SER A 122 -63.37 88.99 -84.17
CA SER A 122 -64.02 89.99 -83.33
C SER A 122 -63.28 90.07 -81.98
N ARG A 123 -63.27 91.25 -81.34
CA ARG A 123 -62.69 91.42 -79.98
C ARG A 123 -63.22 90.38 -78.99
N THR A 124 -64.44 89.88 -79.23
CA THR A 124 -65.12 88.85 -78.45
C THR A 124 -64.47 87.48 -78.59
N ASP A 125 -64.02 87.08 -79.79
CA ASP A 125 -63.40 85.77 -80.02
C ASP A 125 -62.03 85.66 -79.33
N ILE A 126 -61.27 86.77 -79.25
CA ILE A 126 -60.00 86.84 -78.52
C ILE A 126 -60.21 86.74 -77.02
N ILE A 127 -61.28 87.35 -76.51
CA ILE A 127 -61.63 87.28 -75.07
C ILE A 127 -62.06 85.86 -74.71
N ALA A 128 -62.87 85.21 -75.55
CA ALA A 128 -63.30 83.83 -75.34
C ALA A 128 -62.11 82.84 -75.33
N ASP A 129 -61.17 82.98 -76.26
CA ASP A 129 -59.93 82.17 -76.29
C ASP A 129 -59.07 82.37 -75.03
N LEU A 130 -58.95 83.62 -74.53
CA LEU A 130 -58.23 83.88 -73.29
C LEU A 130 -58.95 83.32 -72.05
N GLU A 131 -60.27 83.38 -72.01
CA GLU A 131 -61.09 82.77 -70.95
C GLU A 131 -60.99 81.24 -70.96
N GLU A 132 -60.96 80.63 -72.15
CA GLU A 132 -60.71 79.20 -72.35
C GLU A 132 -59.30 78.81 -71.87
N GLN A 133 -58.26 79.54 -72.30
CA GLN A 133 -56.88 79.30 -71.84
C GLN A 133 -56.74 79.46 -70.33
N ILE A 134 -57.38 80.46 -69.72
CA ILE A 134 -57.40 80.63 -68.26
C ILE A 134 -58.10 79.42 -67.60
N SER A 135 -59.18 78.93 -68.18
CA SER A 135 -59.92 77.77 -67.66
C SER A 135 -59.10 76.48 -67.75
N GLU A 136 -58.44 76.24 -68.89
CA GLU A 136 -57.55 75.10 -69.11
C GLU A 136 -56.34 75.13 -68.16
N LEU A 137 -55.68 76.28 -68.03
CA LEU A 137 -54.55 76.45 -67.10
C LEU A 137 -54.98 76.26 -65.65
N THR A 138 -56.17 76.75 -65.27
CA THR A 138 -56.72 76.55 -63.93
C THR A 138 -56.98 75.06 -63.66
N MET A 139 -57.59 74.35 -64.62
CA MET A 139 -57.81 72.91 -64.53
C MET A 139 -56.50 72.13 -64.40
N ILE A 140 -55.47 72.50 -65.17
CA ILE A 140 -54.13 71.88 -65.12
C ILE A 140 -53.49 72.12 -63.74
N ILE A 141 -53.52 73.34 -63.22
CA ILE A 141 -52.95 73.67 -61.90
C ILE A 141 -53.67 72.90 -60.79
N GLU A 142 -55.00 72.84 -60.81
CA GLU A 142 -55.76 72.07 -59.82
C GLU A 142 -55.47 70.58 -59.90
N GLN A 143 -55.32 70.03 -61.11
CA GLN A 143 -54.94 68.64 -61.30
C GLN A 143 -53.54 68.37 -60.76
N MET A 144 -52.57 69.21 -61.09
CA MET A 144 -51.20 69.12 -60.57
C MET A 144 -51.16 69.19 -59.04
N ASN A 145 -51.97 70.05 -58.41
CA ASN A 145 -52.05 70.14 -56.96
C ASN A 145 -52.63 68.86 -56.33
N ARG A 146 -53.67 68.28 -56.93
CA ARG A 146 -54.23 66.99 -56.49
C ARG A 146 -53.22 65.86 -56.62
N ASP A 147 -52.51 65.79 -57.74
CA ASP A 147 -51.50 64.76 -58.00
C ASP A 147 -50.31 64.91 -57.05
N HIS A 148 -49.86 66.15 -56.78
CA HIS A 148 -48.79 66.41 -55.82
C HIS A 148 -49.17 65.96 -54.40
N GLN A 149 -50.37 66.33 -53.94
CA GLN A 149 -50.87 65.90 -52.63
C GLN A 149 -51.02 64.37 -52.56
N SER A 150 -51.52 63.73 -53.62
CA SER A 150 -51.64 62.27 -53.68
C SER A 150 -50.28 61.58 -53.64
N ALA A 151 -49.28 62.10 -54.37
CA ALA A 151 -47.92 61.59 -54.36
C ALA A 151 -47.25 61.78 -52.99
N GLU A 152 -47.46 62.92 -52.33
CA GLU A 152 -46.95 63.19 -50.99
C GLU A 152 -47.53 62.22 -49.95
N ILE A 153 -48.84 62.01 -49.95
CA ILE A 153 -49.52 61.05 -49.06
C ILE A 153 -49.02 59.62 -49.35
N SER A 154 -48.93 59.23 -50.62
CA SER A 154 -48.44 57.91 -51.01
C SER A 154 -47.01 57.67 -50.54
N LEU A 155 -46.12 58.67 -50.72
CA LEU A 155 -44.74 58.58 -50.27
C LEU A 155 -44.64 58.50 -48.74
N SER A 156 -45.45 59.28 -48.01
CA SER A 156 -45.51 59.19 -46.55
C SER A 156 -45.91 57.79 -46.08
N ASN A 157 -46.97 57.22 -46.67
CA ASN A 157 -47.45 55.88 -46.32
C ASN A 157 -46.40 54.80 -46.64
N GLU A 158 -45.68 54.92 -47.76
CA GLU A 158 -44.59 53.99 -48.10
C GLU A 158 -43.44 54.11 -47.10
N MET A 159 -43.06 55.33 -46.69
CA MET A 159 -42.03 55.54 -45.69
C MET A 159 -42.42 54.94 -44.33
N ASP A 160 -43.67 55.11 -43.91
CA ASP A 160 -44.19 54.51 -42.67
C ASP A 160 -44.18 52.98 -42.73
N LEU A 161 -44.59 52.39 -43.86
CA LEU A 161 -44.54 50.95 -44.08
C LEU A 161 -43.09 50.43 -43.99
N ARG A 162 -42.14 51.09 -44.67
CA ARG A 162 -40.72 50.74 -44.62
C ARG A 162 -40.16 50.84 -43.20
N CYS A 163 -40.55 51.86 -42.44
CA CYS A 163 -40.15 52.01 -41.04
C CYS A 163 -40.70 50.86 -40.18
N ALA A 164 -41.96 50.49 -40.36
CA ALA A 164 -42.59 49.38 -39.65
C ALA A 164 -41.94 48.03 -39.97
N GLU A 165 -41.70 47.74 -41.26
CA GLU A 165 -41.01 46.53 -41.71
C GLU A 165 -39.59 46.44 -41.14
N MET A 166 -38.83 47.53 -41.22
CA MET A 166 -37.47 47.57 -40.69
C MET A 166 -37.45 47.30 -39.18
N LYS A 167 -38.35 47.95 -38.44
CA LYS A 167 -38.48 47.75 -36.99
C LYS A 167 -38.84 46.31 -36.64
N GLN A 168 -39.82 45.73 -37.33
CA GLN A 168 -40.23 44.34 -37.13
C GLN A 168 -39.08 43.37 -37.46
N SER A 169 -38.33 43.61 -38.54
CA SER A 169 -37.19 42.77 -38.92
C SER A 169 -36.08 42.80 -37.86
N PHE A 170 -35.84 43.97 -37.25
CA PHE A 170 -34.86 44.13 -36.19
C PHE A 170 -35.30 43.41 -34.92
N GLU A 171 -36.57 43.56 -34.54
CA GLU A 171 -37.15 42.85 -33.38
C GLU A 171 -37.08 41.33 -33.56
N ASN A 172 -37.40 40.82 -34.75
CA ASN A 172 -37.29 39.40 -35.10
C ASN A 172 -35.86 38.90 -34.97
N LYS A 173 -34.89 39.55 -35.62
CA LYS A 173 -33.47 39.17 -35.54
C LYS A 173 -32.94 39.20 -34.11
N ASN A 174 -33.34 40.20 -33.34
CA ASN A 174 -32.93 40.32 -31.94
C ASN A 174 -33.55 39.22 -31.06
N ARG A 175 -34.79 38.79 -31.33
CA ARG A 175 -35.41 37.65 -30.66
C ARG A 175 -34.71 36.35 -31.01
N GLU A 176 -34.50 36.07 -32.30
CA GLU A 176 -33.79 34.87 -32.78
C GLU A 176 -32.39 34.77 -32.17
N LEU A 177 -31.63 35.88 -32.18
CA LEU A 177 -30.30 35.92 -31.57
C LEU A 177 -30.33 35.60 -30.07
N ARG A 178 -31.30 36.14 -29.33
CA ARG A 178 -31.46 35.87 -27.89
C ARG A 178 -31.87 34.42 -27.63
N GLU A 179 -32.69 33.82 -28.49
CA GLU A 179 -33.10 32.42 -28.38
C GLU A 179 -31.95 31.47 -28.70
N ALA A 180 -31.19 31.74 -29.76
CA ALA A 180 -29.98 30.98 -30.12
C ALA A 180 -28.96 31.01 -28.97
N HIS A 181 -28.65 32.20 -28.43
CA HIS A 181 -27.74 32.32 -27.29
C HIS A 181 -28.23 31.55 -26.07
N ARG A 182 -29.53 31.58 -25.78
CA ARG A 182 -30.11 30.81 -24.67
C ARG A 182 -29.97 29.31 -24.91
N ALA A 183 -30.19 28.84 -26.13
CA ALA A 183 -30.05 27.44 -26.50
C ALA A 183 -28.59 26.97 -26.36
N GLU A 184 -27.63 27.74 -26.88
CA GLU A 184 -26.20 27.46 -26.74
C GLU A 184 -25.76 27.39 -25.27
N LEU A 185 -26.19 28.35 -24.44
CA LEU A 185 -25.88 28.33 -23.01
C LEU A 185 -26.44 27.09 -22.32
N LYS A 186 -27.67 26.70 -22.67
CA LYS A 186 -28.32 25.50 -22.11
C LYS A 186 -27.62 24.22 -22.56
N GLU A 187 -27.21 24.14 -23.82
CA GLU A 187 -26.45 23.00 -24.35
C GLU A 187 -25.09 22.89 -23.65
N MET A 188 -24.37 24.00 -23.54
CA MET A 188 -23.09 24.05 -22.83
C MET A 188 -23.26 23.64 -21.35
N GLU A 189 -24.28 24.14 -20.65
CA GLU A 189 -24.57 23.76 -19.28
C GLU A 189 -24.85 22.25 -19.15
N ASN A 190 -25.63 21.68 -20.07
CA ASN A 190 -25.92 20.24 -20.10
C ASN A 190 -24.65 19.42 -20.37
N ASN A 191 -23.80 19.85 -21.30
CA ASN A 191 -22.54 19.18 -21.61
C ASN A 191 -21.60 19.17 -20.40
N TYR A 192 -21.47 20.29 -19.68
CA TYR A 192 -20.68 20.35 -18.45
C TYR A 192 -21.25 19.46 -17.35
N LYS A 193 -22.57 19.42 -17.18
CA LYS A 193 -23.22 18.52 -16.21
C LYS A 193 -22.96 17.06 -16.56
N ALA A 194 -23.12 16.67 -17.83
CA ALA A 194 -22.86 15.30 -18.27
C ALA A 194 -21.40 14.90 -18.07
N ALA A 195 -20.45 15.78 -18.42
CA ALA A 195 -19.02 15.54 -18.20
C ALA A 195 -18.67 15.42 -16.71
N LEU A 196 -19.27 16.25 -15.86
CA LEU A 196 -19.08 16.19 -14.41
C LEU A 196 -19.60 14.87 -13.82
N GLU A 197 -20.79 14.41 -14.22
CA GLU A 197 -21.33 13.13 -13.74
C GLU A 197 -20.51 11.94 -14.26
N ALA A 198 -20.03 11.98 -15.50
CA ALA A 198 -19.13 10.96 -16.03
C ALA A 198 -17.81 10.89 -15.23
N GLU A 199 -17.20 12.03 -14.92
CA GLU A 199 -15.97 12.08 -14.12
C GLU A 199 -16.19 11.61 -12.68
N LYS A 200 -17.34 11.95 -12.06
CA LYS A 200 -17.70 11.43 -10.73
C LYS A 200 -17.82 9.91 -10.72
N LEU A 201 -18.51 9.33 -11.72
CA LEU A 201 -18.65 7.88 -11.83
C LEU A 201 -17.29 7.20 -12.05
N ALA A 202 -16.44 7.75 -12.90
CA ALA A 202 -15.08 7.24 -13.12
C ALA A 202 -14.22 7.30 -11.85
N ALA A 203 -14.35 8.39 -11.07
CA ALA A 203 -13.65 8.53 -9.79
C ALA A 203 -14.17 7.55 -8.74
N GLU A 204 -15.47 7.29 -8.69
CA GLU A 204 -16.11 6.33 -7.78
C GLU A 204 -15.70 4.89 -8.12
N GLU A 205 -15.72 4.50 -9.40
CA GLU A 205 -15.25 3.20 -9.88
C GLU A 205 -13.78 2.96 -9.49
N LYS A 206 -12.92 3.96 -9.70
CA LYS A 206 -11.51 3.89 -9.31
C LYS A 206 -11.33 3.75 -7.80
N LEU A 207 -12.15 4.42 -7.00
CA LEU A 207 -12.12 4.28 -5.54
C LEU A 207 -12.50 2.84 -5.14
N GLU A 208 -13.52 2.27 -5.76
CA GLU A 208 -13.94 0.89 -5.52
C GLU A 208 -12.83 -0.12 -5.88
N GLU A 209 -12.18 0.06 -7.02
CA GLU A 209 -11.04 -0.76 -7.47
C GLU A 209 -9.88 -0.70 -6.46
N MET A 210 -9.43 0.51 -6.09
CA MET A 210 -8.41 0.70 -5.06
C MET A 210 -8.81 0.09 -3.71
N GLY A 211 -10.11 0.14 -3.37
CA GLY A 211 -10.66 -0.50 -2.17
C GLY A 211 -10.54 -2.02 -2.21
N LYS A 212 -10.73 -2.65 -3.38
CA LYS A 212 -10.54 -4.10 -3.59
C LYS A 212 -9.06 -4.47 -3.50
N GLU A 213 -8.16 -3.71 -4.13
CA GLU A 213 -6.71 -3.92 -4.04
C GLU A 213 -6.19 -3.80 -2.61
N TYR A 214 -6.64 -2.79 -1.87
CA TYR A 214 -6.29 -2.63 -0.46
C TYR A 214 -6.72 -3.83 0.38
N LYS A 215 -7.97 -4.31 0.20
CA LYS A 215 -8.46 -5.51 0.89
C LYS A 215 -7.62 -6.74 0.55
N TYR A 216 -7.29 -6.94 -0.72
CA TYR A 216 -6.43 -8.02 -1.17
C TYR A 216 -5.06 -7.97 -0.51
N LEU A 217 -4.41 -6.81 -0.53
CA LEU A 217 -3.09 -6.63 0.08
C LEU A 217 -3.14 -6.85 1.60
N LYS A 218 -4.19 -6.37 2.27
CA LYS A 218 -4.42 -6.61 3.70
C LYS A 218 -4.55 -8.11 4.00
N THR A 219 -5.30 -8.85 3.19
CA THR A 219 -5.42 -10.31 3.34
C THR A 219 -4.08 -11.01 3.11
N MET A 220 -3.33 -10.62 2.08
CA MET A 220 -2.00 -11.18 1.80
C MET A 220 -1.03 -10.94 2.96
N PHE A 221 -1.07 -9.75 3.57
CA PHE A 221 -0.23 -9.43 4.73
C PHE A 221 -0.61 -10.27 5.95
N LEU A 222 -1.90 -10.48 6.21
CA LEU A 222 -2.37 -11.36 7.28
C LEU A 222 -1.91 -12.80 7.06
N MET A 223 -2.05 -13.32 5.84
CA MET A 223 -1.54 -14.67 5.52
C MET A 223 -0.03 -14.81 5.73
N TYR A 224 0.75 -13.79 5.34
CA TYR A 224 2.19 -13.79 5.57
C TYR A 224 2.53 -13.75 7.07
N GLN A 225 1.81 -12.93 7.83
CA GLN A 225 1.93 -12.86 9.27
C GLN A 225 1.63 -14.21 9.92
N ASP A 226 0.49 -14.83 9.59
CA ASP A 226 0.09 -16.15 10.10
C ASP A 226 1.11 -17.23 9.73
N SER A 227 1.61 -17.23 8.48
CA SER A 227 2.66 -18.14 8.03
C SER A 227 3.96 -18.01 8.84
N ILE A 228 4.35 -16.80 9.24
CA ILE A 228 5.52 -16.59 10.11
C ILE A 228 5.24 -17.13 11.50
N TYR A 229 4.06 -16.87 12.06
CA TYR A 229 3.70 -17.35 13.39
C TYR A 229 3.74 -18.88 13.44
N ASP A 230 3.14 -19.55 12.45
CA ASP A 230 3.13 -21.01 12.34
C ASP A 230 4.56 -21.56 12.19
N GLU A 231 5.39 -20.97 11.33
CA GLU A 231 6.78 -21.41 11.16
C GLU A 231 7.60 -21.28 12.45
N MET A 232 7.39 -20.19 13.21
CA MET A 232 8.06 -19.95 14.49
C MET A 232 7.59 -20.93 15.57
N GLU A 233 6.27 -21.20 15.65
CA GLU A 233 5.70 -22.17 16.58
C GLU A 233 6.19 -23.59 16.29
N ASP A 234 6.26 -23.98 15.02
CA ASP A 234 6.80 -25.28 14.58
C ASP A 234 8.29 -25.43 14.92
N LYS A 235 9.09 -24.39 14.69
CA LYS A 235 10.51 -24.38 15.07
C LYS A 235 10.68 -24.49 16.58
N TRP A 236 9.87 -23.76 17.34
CA TRP A 236 9.89 -23.81 18.80
C TRP A 236 9.52 -25.20 19.32
N SER A 237 8.44 -25.77 18.80
CA SER A 237 7.97 -27.11 19.13
C SER A 237 9.00 -28.19 18.81
N ARG A 238 9.64 -28.13 17.63
CA ARG A 238 10.74 -29.05 17.26
C ARG A 238 11.92 -28.95 18.23
N LYS A 239 12.35 -27.73 18.55
CA LYS A 239 13.48 -27.51 19.46
C LYS A 239 13.18 -27.99 20.88
N LYS A 240 11.95 -27.80 21.35
CA LYS A 240 11.50 -28.33 22.64
C LYS A 240 11.53 -29.86 22.66
N ALA A 241 11.01 -30.50 21.61
CA ALA A 241 11.04 -31.97 21.50
C ALA A 241 12.47 -32.54 21.38
N GLU A 242 13.37 -31.82 20.72
CA GLU A 242 14.81 -32.14 20.69
C GLU A 242 15.41 -32.13 22.09
N TRP A 243 15.20 -31.05 22.86
CA TRP A 243 15.69 -30.96 24.23
C TRP A 243 15.14 -32.05 25.15
N GLU A 244 13.85 -32.39 25.03
CA GLU A 244 13.25 -33.48 25.81
C GLU A 244 13.86 -34.84 25.47
N ARG A 245 14.13 -35.11 24.18
CA ARG A 245 14.84 -36.32 23.75
C ARG A 245 16.27 -36.37 24.28
N ASP A 246 17.01 -35.28 24.16
CA ASP A 246 18.40 -35.20 24.60
C ASP A 246 18.51 -35.37 26.12
N GLU A 247 17.61 -34.74 26.88
CA GLU A 247 17.54 -34.94 28.33
C GLU A 247 17.24 -36.41 28.69
N LYS A 248 16.29 -37.05 27.98
CA LYS A 248 15.99 -38.47 28.18
C LYS A 248 17.19 -39.36 27.86
N LEU A 249 17.89 -39.09 26.76
CA LEU A 249 19.08 -39.85 26.36
C LEU A 249 20.22 -39.69 27.38
N GLU A 250 20.45 -38.49 27.91
CA GLU A 250 21.51 -38.28 28.91
C GLU A 250 21.14 -38.98 30.24
N ARG A 251 19.87 -38.93 30.66
CA ARG A 251 19.39 -39.70 31.81
C ARG A 251 19.58 -41.21 31.62
N GLU A 252 19.22 -41.74 30.45
CA GLU A 252 19.39 -43.16 30.12
C GLU A 252 20.87 -43.57 30.10
N LYS A 253 21.75 -42.73 29.55
CA LYS A 253 23.19 -42.93 29.53
C LYS A 253 23.78 -42.98 30.94
N ILE A 254 23.38 -42.08 31.85
CA ILE A 254 23.82 -42.10 33.25
C ILE A 254 23.35 -43.38 33.94
N LEU A 255 22.09 -43.77 33.77
CA LEU A 255 21.54 -45.01 34.33
C LEU A 255 22.28 -46.24 33.81
N LEU A 256 22.56 -46.29 32.51
CA LEU A 256 23.32 -47.38 31.90
C LEU A 256 24.75 -47.44 32.45
N GLN A 257 25.42 -46.31 32.62
CA GLN A 257 26.74 -46.25 33.25
C GLN A 257 26.69 -46.76 34.70
N GLN A 258 25.69 -46.36 35.49
CA GLN A 258 25.53 -46.83 36.87
C GLN A 258 25.25 -48.33 36.93
N LYS A 259 24.36 -48.83 36.07
CA LYS A 259 24.07 -50.26 35.92
C LYS A 259 25.34 -51.04 35.61
N ASN A 260 26.10 -50.62 34.59
CA ASN A 260 27.33 -51.30 34.19
C ASN A 260 28.39 -51.31 35.30
N LYS A 261 28.53 -50.22 36.06
CA LYS A 261 29.42 -50.17 37.23
C LYS A 261 29.00 -51.18 38.30
N MET A 262 27.70 -51.25 38.60
CA MET A 262 27.16 -52.20 39.59
C MET A 262 27.32 -53.65 39.14
N THR A 263 27.02 -53.95 37.87
CA THR A 263 27.20 -55.29 37.30
C THR A 263 28.65 -55.74 37.37
N LYS A 264 29.61 -54.91 36.96
CA LYS A 264 31.05 -55.23 37.05
C LYS A 264 31.50 -55.49 38.49
N LYS A 265 31.00 -54.70 39.45
CA LYS A 265 31.33 -54.89 40.87
C LYS A 265 30.79 -56.22 41.38
N PHE A 266 29.53 -56.53 41.06
CA PHE A 266 28.90 -57.80 41.42
C PHE A 266 29.59 -59.01 40.79
N GLU A 267 29.99 -58.92 39.51
CA GLU A 267 30.75 -59.98 38.84
C GLU A 267 32.10 -60.23 39.52
N LEU A 268 32.84 -59.17 39.86
CA LEU A 268 34.11 -59.29 40.59
C LEU A 268 33.93 -59.88 41.99
N GLU A 269 32.95 -59.40 42.77
CA GLU A 269 32.63 -59.95 44.10
C GLU A 269 32.21 -61.43 44.00
N SER A 270 31.42 -61.79 42.98
CA SER A 270 31.01 -63.18 42.74
C SER A 270 32.19 -64.08 42.36
N GLU A 271 33.12 -63.61 41.53
CA GLU A 271 34.31 -64.37 41.13
C GLU A 271 35.27 -64.54 42.32
N GLU A 272 35.46 -63.50 43.14
CA GLU A 272 36.26 -63.56 44.36
C GLU A 272 35.66 -64.54 45.37
N GLU A 273 34.34 -64.54 45.54
CA GLU A 273 33.67 -65.45 46.47
C GLU A 273 33.72 -66.90 45.98
N LYS A 274 33.52 -67.13 44.67
CA LYS A 274 33.73 -68.46 44.06
C LYS A 274 35.15 -68.96 44.28
N LYS A 275 36.14 -68.07 44.13
CA LYS A 275 37.54 -68.41 44.40
C LYS A 275 37.76 -68.75 45.86
N LYS A 276 37.25 -67.96 46.82
CA LYS A 276 37.33 -68.27 48.26
C LYS A 276 36.69 -69.62 48.60
N ILE A 277 35.53 -69.92 48.03
CA ILE A 277 34.85 -71.21 48.21
C ILE A 277 35.70 -72.35 47.62
N SER A 278 36.25 -72.17 46.42
CA SER A 278 37.13 -73.16 45.78
C SER A 278 38.40 -73.41 46.59
N ASP A 279 39.05 -72.35 47.06
CA ASP A 279 40.27 -72.42 47.87
C ASP A 279 39.97 -73.08 49.23
N SER A 280 38.85 -72.72 49.88
CA SER A 280 38.46 -73.36 51.14
C SER A 280 38.08 -74.83 50.96
N TYR A 281 37.37 -75.17 49.87
CA TYR A 281 37.04 -76.55 49.52
C TYR A 281 38.30 -77.37 49.27
N SER A 282 39.28 -76.81 48.55
CA SER A 282 40.57 -77.46 48.29
C SER A 282 41.35 -77.68 49.59
N ALA A 283 41.40 -76.67 50.48
CA ALA A 283 42.06 -76.79 51.78
C ALA A 283 41.40 -77.84 52.68
N VAL A 284 40.07 -77.92 52.72
CA VAL A 284 39.35 -78.97 53.46
C VAL A 284 39.64 -80.36 52.88
N LEU A 285 39.70 -80.48 51.55
CA LEU A 285 40.03 -81.74 50.88
C LEU A 285 41.47 -82.18 51.19
N GLU A 286 42.44 -81.26 51.15
CA GLU A 286 43.83 -81.54 51.53
C GLU A 286 43.95 -81.97 52.99
N ASN A 287 43.29 -81.25 53.92
CA ASN A 287 43.25 -81.62 55.33
C ASN A 287 42.65 -83.02 55.54
N LEU A 288 41.52 -83.33 54.88
CA LEU A 288 40.90 -84.66 54.93
C LEU A 288 41.83 -85.75 54.40
N ASN A 289 42.56 -85.48 53.32
CA ASN A 289 43.56 -86.42 52.78
C ASN A 289 44.71 -86.61 53.77
N GLN A 290 45.18 -85.55 54.43
CA GLN A 290 46.23 -85.64 55.43
C GLN A 290 45.76 -86.43 56.67
N GLU A 291 44.57 -86.14 57.21
CA GLU A 291 43.98 -86.90 58.32
C GLU A 291 43.80 -88.39 57.96
N LYS A 292 43.35 -88.68 56.73
CA LYS A 292 43.24 -90.06 56.22
C LYS A 292 44.60 -90.75 56.18
N GLU A 293 45.64 -90.08 55.70
CA GLU A 293 47.00 -90.62 55.63
C GLU A 293 47.59 -90.85 57.03
N GLU A 294 47.34 -89.94 57.97
CA GLU A 294 47.73 -90.10 59.37
C GLU A 294 47.00 -91.28 60.05
N LEU A 295 45.69 -91.43 59.80
CA LEU A 295 44.90 -92.57 60.24
C LEU A 295 45.41 -93.89 59.66
N LEU A 296 45.80 -93.91 58.37
CA LEU A 296 46.40 -95.09 57.74
C LEU A 296 47.72 -95.47 58.41
N LYS A 297 48.62 -94.50 58.63
CA LYS A 297 49.88 -94.74 59.35
C LYS A 297 49.65 -95.22 60.78
N GLN A 298 48.65 -94.69 61.47
CA GLN A 298 48.29 -95.16 62.81
C GLN A 298 47.78 -96.60 62.77
N HIS A 299 46.88 -96.92 61.83
CA HIS A 299 46.37 -98.27 61.63
C HIS A 299 47.48 -99.28 61.32
N GLU A 300 48.46 -98.93 60.49
CA GLU A 300 49.64 -99.79 60.21
C GLU A 300 50.45 -100.07 61.48
N LYS A 301 50.73 -99.05 62.30
CA LYS A 301 51.42 -99.22 63.59
C LYS A 301 50.63 -100.11 64.55
N ASP A 302 49.32 -99.87 64.68
CA ASP A 302 48.45 -100.65 65.55
C ASP A 302 48.38 -102.11 65.09
N THR A 303 48.41 -102.35 63.77
CA THR A 303 48.46 -103.69 63.19
C THR A 303 49.76 -104.42 63.57
N LEU A 304 50.92 -103.75 63.47
CA LEU A 304 52.21 -104.31 63.87
C LEU A 304 52.25 -104.63 65.37
N LEU A 305 51.77 -103.70 66.22
CA LEU A 305 51.69 -103.91 67.67
C LEU A 305 50.75 -105.07 68.02
N LEU A 306 49.64 -105.23 67.29
CA LEU A 306 48.76 -106.39 67.41
C LEU A 306 49.45 -107.69 67.05
N GLU A 307 50.29 -107.72 66.00
CA GLU A 307 51.08 -108.89 65.65
C GLU A 307 52.13 -109.23 66.71
N GLU A 308 52.82 -108.23 67.26
CA GLU A 308 53.76 -108.42 68.37
C GLU A 308 53.05 -108.97 69.61
N LEU A 309 51.91 -108.40 70.00
CA LEU A 309 51.09 -108.90 71.11
C LEU A 309 50.57 -110.32 70.86
N LYS A 310 50.27 -110.69 69.61
CA LYS A 310 49.91 -112.08 69.27
C LYS A 310 51.08 -113.04 69.48
N LYS A 311 52.30 -112.66 69.06
CA LYS A 311 53.51 -113.47 69.27
C LYS A 311 53.84 -113.63 70.74
N THR A 312 53.77 -112.55 71.52
CA THR A 312 54.02 -112.64 72.98
C THR A 312 52.94 -113.46 73.69
N LYS A 313 51.68 -113.33 73.27
CA LYS A 313 50.60 -114.21 73.75
C LYS A 313 50.92 -115.68 73.44
N GLU A 314 51.35 -116.00 72.23
CA GLU A 314 51.71 -117.37 71.84
C GLU A 314 52.88 -117.92 72.68
N ILE A 315 53.94 -117.13 72.89
CA ILE A 315 55.06 -117.48 73.77
C ILE A 315 54.58 -117.74 75.21
N ILE A 316 53.74 -116.86 75.77
CA ILE A 316 53.21 -117.04 77.13
C ILE A 316 52.31 -118.28 77.20
N GLU A 317 51.53 -118.56 76.16
CA GLU A 317 50.72 -119.79 76.07
C GLU A 317 51.62 -121.04 76.00
N GLU A 318 52.72 -121.01 75.26
CA GLU A 318 53.73 -122.08 75.23
C GLU A 318 54.42 -122.26 76.58
N GLU A 319 54.85 -121.17 77.23
CA GLU A 319 55.43 -121.19 78.58
C GLU A 319 54.43 -121.72 79.62
N LEU A 320 53.16 -121.33 79.52
CA LEU A 320 52.09 -121.82 80.38
C LEU A 320 51.85 -123.32 80.16
N LEU A 321 51.85 -123.80 78.91
CA LEU A 321 51.77 -125.23 78.59
C LEU A 321 52.99 -126.00 79.11
N ALA A 322 54.19 -125.44 78.97
CA ALA A 322 55.42 -126.02 79.51
C ALA A 322 55.36 -126.09 81.05
N GLN A 323 54.92 -125.03 81.72
CA GLN A 323 54.69 -125.03 83.17
C GLN A 323 53.62 -126.02 83.58
N ALA A 324 52.50 -126.11 82.85
CA ALA A 324 51.46 -127.10 83.09
C ALA A 324 52.00 -128.53 82.96
N SER A 325 52.85 -128.80 81.96
CA SER A 325 53.52 -130.08 81.77
C SER A 325 54.53 -130.38 82.89
N ILE A 326 55.29 -129.37 83.35
CA ILE A 326 56.17 -129.50 84.53
C ILE A 326 55.35 -129.79 85.79
N LEU A 327 54.24 -129.08 86.01
CA LEU A 327 53.33 -129.30 87.12
C LEU A 327 52.73 -130.70 87.08
N GLU A 328 52.32 -131.18 85.90
CA GLU A 328 51.82 -132.53 85.70
C GLU A 328 52.92 -133.59 85.95
N SER A 329 54.16 -133.33 85.53
CA SER A 329 55.32 -134.18 85.82
C SER A 329 55.67 -134.22 87.31
N LEU A 330 55.60 -133.08 88.02
CA LEU A 330 55.78 -132.97 89.46
C LEU A 330 54.65 -133.67 90.21
N ASN A 331 53.41 -133.50 89.75
CA ASN A 331 52.25 -134.15 90.35
C ASN A 331 52.32 -135.68 90.16
N THR A 332 52.74 -136.16 88.98
CA THR A 332 52.95 -137.60 88.73
C THR A 332 54.11 -138.17 89.53
N THR A 333 55.25 -137.47 89.64
CA THR A 333 56.36 -137.89 90.52
C THR A 333 55.93 -137.87 91.99
N LEU A 334 55.23 -136.84 92.45
CA LEU A 334 54.73 -136.78 93.84
C LEU A 334 53.73 -137.91 94.11
N TYR A 335 52.83 -138.22 93.15
CA TYR A 335 51.94 -139.37 93.24
C TYR A 335 52.70 -140.71 93.27
N GLN A 336 53.75 -140.87 92.46
CA GLN A 336 54.64 -142.03 92.50
C GLN A 336 55.41 -142.13 93.82
N THR A 337 55.95 -141.02 94.32
CA THR A 337 56.66 -140.98 95.61
C THR A 337 55.70 -141.28 96.77
N GLN A 338 54.44 -140.82 96.67
CA GLN A 338 53.40 -141.15 97.64
C GLN A 338 53.00 -142.63 97.58
N ILE A 339 52.95 -143.23 96.39
CA ILE A 339 52.76 -144.68 96.22
C ILE A 339 53.96 -145.46 96.78
N GLU A 340 55.19 -145.00 96.57
CA GLU A 340 56.41 -145.60 97.11
C GLU A 340 56.48 -145.49 98.63
N LEU A 341 56.17 -144.34 99.22
CA LEU A 341 56.03 -144.16 100.66
C LEU A 341 54.87 -145.00 101.25
N GLN A 342 53.77 -145.19 100.51
CA GLN A 342 52.71 -146.14 100.91
C GLN A 342 53.13 -147.60 100.77
N ARG A 343 54.13 -147.91 99.92
CA ARG A 343 54.73 -149.24 99.79
C ARG A 343 55.72 -149.48 100.94
N GLU A 344 56.59 -148.52 101.25
CA GLU A 344 57.51 -148.55 102.39
C GLU A 344 56.80 -148.53 103.75
N ALA A 345 55.67 -147.81 103.88
CA ALA A 345 54.83 -147.85 105.09
C ALA A 345 54.12 -149.20 105.29
N LYS A 346 54.02 -150.04 104.24
CA LYS A 346 53.51 -151.41 104.34
C LYS A 346 54.60 -152.44 104.62
N ASP A 347 55.86 -152.12 104.33
CA ASP A 347 56.99 -153.06 104.48
C ASP A 347 57.78 -152.92 105.80
N ASN A 348 57.52 -151.89 106.63
CA ASN A 348 58.17 -151.74 107.96
C ASN A 348 57.25 -152.02 109.17
N CYS A 349 56.27 -152.92 108.98
CA CYS A 349 55.67 -153.70 110.07
C CYS A 349 56.17 -155.15 109.98
N GLN A 350 57.39 -155.46 110.44
CA GLN A 350 57.84 -156.74 111.00
C GLN A 350 59.39 -156.81 111.09
N GLU A 351 59.96 -156.28 112.18
CA GLU A 351 60.90 -157.00 113.07
C GLU A 351 61.12 -156.19 114.36
#